data_AF-A0A6I6SF59-F1
#
_entry.id   AF-A0A6I6SF59-F1
#
_cell.length_a   1.000
_cell.length_b   1.000
_cell.length_c   1.000
_cell.angle_alpha   90.00
_cell.angle_beta   90.00
_cell.angle_gamma   90.00
#
_symmetry.space_group_name_H-M   'P 1'
#
loop_
_entity.id
_entity.type
_entity.pdbx_description
1 polymer ?
#
loop_
_entity_poly.entity_id
_entity_poly.type
_entity_poly.pdbx_seq_one_letter_code
_entity_poly.pdbx_strand_id
1 'polypeptide(L)'
;MRYGQKALLPAPETFPDEKALAAFVLGKLDKWFHIEEQVPGRYWTGEEARIDAVLRPRDPEGWHDKEPAFGVEFKSLAPNSGTGDRYGWVAQAVGYTHCQWQGYGRLGIFLCPSPLTWLLSRADEVATARQRQISPETLEKERQRVREYGRRFGKEYSDAYVDSEALRTHRRRLGELTYEEFTARADGYANADEREREHDLRVAEELTHLLGQLSVGELMPYEKIGWALMRSGTRLWSEHDGTAKVPYGLRPRIGSERRRH
;
A
#
# COMPACT_ATOMS: atom_id res chain seq x y z
N MET A 1 -1.78 10.33 -3.32
CA MET A 1 -1.61 10.06 -1.88
C MET A 1 -0.49 10.93 -1.33
N ARG A 2 -0.76 11.88 -0.44
CA ARG A 2 0.30 12.29 0.50
C ARG A 2 0.51 11.09 1.42
N TYR A 3 1.64 10.41 1.36
CA TYR A 3 2.04 9.29 2.23
C TYR A 3 2.20 9.71 3.72
N GLY A 4 1.27 10.50 4.26
CA GLY A 4 1.20 10.86 5.68
C GLY A 4 0.51 9.80 6.54
N GLN A 5 -0.05 8.75 5.93
CA GLN A 5 -0.69 7.63 6.61
C GLN A 5 0.06 6.34 6.30
N LYS A 6 0.75 5.80 7.32
CA LYS A 6 1.47 4.54 7.23
C LYS A 6 0.48 3.38 7.28
N ALA A 7 0.41 2.59 6.21
CA ALA A 7 -0.33 1.33 6.22
C ALA A 7 0.31 0.38 7.24
N LEU A 8 -0.51 -0.17 8.12
CA LEU A 8 -0.08 -1.16 9.09
C LEU A 8 -0.33 -2.53 8.47
N LEU A 9 0.74 -3.09 7.93
CA LEU A 9 0.69 -4.43 7.37
C LEU A 9 0.43 -5.46 8.48
N PRO A 10 -0.54 -6.36 8.34
CA PRO A 10 -0.54 -7.56 9.15
C PRO A 10 0.77 -8.31 8.85
N ALA A 11 1.56 -8.63 9.87
CA ALA A 11 2.80 -9.36 9.64
C ALA A 11 2.45 -10.70 8.96
N PRO A 12 3.21 -11.16 7.94
CA PRO A 12 2.87 -12.36 7.17
C PRO A 12 2.57 -13.59 8.03
N GLU A 13 3.19 -13.68 9.21
CA GLU A 13 3.08 -14.80 10.15
C GLU A 13 1.90 -14.69 11.13
N THR A 14 1.16 -13.57 11.09
CA THR A 14 0.04 -13.31 12.01
C THR A 14 -1.15 -14.21 11.73
N PHE A 15 -1.34 -14.59 10.46
CA PHE A 15 -2.48 -15.40 10.03
C PHE A 15 -1.99 -16.63 9.28
N PRO A 16 -2.40 -17.85 9.68
CA PRO A 16 -1.95 -19.08 9.04
C PRO A 16 -2.48 -19.26 7.62
N ASP A 17 -3.65 -18.72 7.31
CA ASP A 17 -4.30 -18.81 6.02
C ASP A 17 -5.24 -17.61 5.76
N GLU A 18 -5.77 -17.57 4.54
CA GLU A 18 -6.71 -16.55 4.09
C GLU A 18 -8.02 -16.56 4.90
N LYS A 19 -8.46 -17.74 5.34
CA LYS A 19 -9.68 -17.90 6.14
C LYS A 19 -9.55 -17.27 7.52
N ALA A 20 -8.41 -17.44 8.17
CA ALA A 20 -8.11 -16.84 9.47
C ALA A 20 -8.03 -15.31 9.37
N LEU A 21 -7.41 -14.81 8.30
CA LEU A 21 -7.40 -13.37 8.01
C LEU A 21 -8.83 -12.86 7.80
N ALA A 22 -9.62 -13.50 6.93
CA ALA A 22 -10.99 -13.12 6.64
C ALA A 22 -11.84 -13.08 7.92
N ALA A 23 -11.80 -14.15 8.73
CA ALA A 23 -12.55 -14.21 9.98
C ALA A 23 -12.18 -13.07 10.96
N PHE A 24 -10.89 -12.73 11.07
CA PHE A 24 -10.44 -11.63 11.91
C PHE A 24 -10.95 -10.27 11.41
N VAL A 25 -10.79 -10.00 10.12
CA VAL A 25 -11.16 -8.71 9.52
C VAL A 25 -12.68 -8.55 9.49
N LEU A 26 -13.42 -9.57 9.09
CA LEU A 26 -14.89 -9.54 9.08
C LEU A 26 -15.45 -9.40 10.50
N GLY A 27 -14.90 -10.11 11.48
CA GLY A 27 -15.29 -9.96 12.88
C GLY A 27 -15.06 -8.55 13.44
N LYS A 28 -13.99 -7.87 12.99
CA LYS A 28 -13.78 -6.44 13.27
C LYS A 28 -14.84 -5.57 12.60
N LEU A 29 -15.07 -5.78 11.31
CA LEU A 29 -15.91 -4.91 10.48
C LEU A 29 -17.42 -5.05 10.74
N ASP A 30 -17.87 -6.15 11.36
CA ASP A 30 -19.29 -6.42 11.64
C ASP A 30 -19.98 -5.28 12.41
N LYS A 31 -19.23 -4.52 13.23
CA LYS A 31 -19.79 -3.35 13.93
C LYS A 31 -20.31 -2.25 12.98
N TRP A 32 -19.72 -2.12 11.80
CA TRP A 32 -20.03 -1.03 10.85
C TRP A 32 -20.76 -1.52 9.60
N PHE A 33 -20.65 -2.80 9.27
CA PHE A 33 -21.20 -3.37 8.05
C PHE A 33 -22.09 -4.58 8.34
N HIS A 34 -23.14 -4.72 7.55
CA HIS A 34 -23.77 -6.02 7.31
C HIS A 34 -22.86 -6.81 6.36
N ILE A 35 -22.55 -8.04 6.74
CA ILE A 35 -21.60 -8.91 6.05
C ILE A 35 -22.37 -10.11 5.50
N GLU A 36 -22.23 -10.36 4.21
CA GLU A 36 -22.66 -11.61 3.57
C GLU A 36 -21.42 -12.30 2.99
N GLU A 37 -21.13 -13.51 3.46
CA GLU A 37 -19.94 -14.27 3.05
C GLU A 37 -20.24 -15.17 1.85
N GLN A 38 -19.22 -15.42 1.02
CA GLN A 38 -19.22 -16.42 -0.05
C GLN A 38 -20.35 -16.18 -1.08
N VAL A 39 -20.54 -14.91 -1.47
CA VAL A 39 -21.64 -14.49 -2.35
C VAL A 39 -21.41 -14.99 -3.78
N PRO A 40 -22.36 -15.72 -4.38
CA PRO A 40 -22.24 -16.18 -5.75
C PRO A 40 -22.43 -15.04 -6.76
N GLY A 41 -21.73 -15.17 -7.87
CA GLY A 41 -21.84 -14.26 -9.00
C GLY A 41 -21.58 -14.97 -10.32
N ARG A 42 -21.71 -14.20 -11.40
CA ARG A 42 -21.49 -14.71 -12.76
C ARG A 42 -20.73 -13.71 -13.61
N TYR A 43 -19.71 -14.18 -14.31
CA TYR A 43 -19.03 -13.41 -15.34
C TYR A 43 -19.96 -13.18 -16.55
N TRP A 44 -19.61 -12.20 -17.38
CA TRP A 44 -20.34 -11.96 -18.63
C TRP A 44 -20.27 -13.14 -19.62
N THR A 45 -19.24 -13.99 -19.49
CA THR A 45 -19.06 -15.25 -20.24
C THR A 45 -20.04 -16.34 -19.80
N GLY A 46 -20.72 -16.16 -18.66
CA GLY A 46 -21.60 -17.17 -18.06
C GLY A 46 -20.91 -18.05 -17.01
N GLU A 47 -19.59 -17.97 -16.88
CA GLU A 47 -18.82 -18.68 -15.85
C GLU A 47 -19.21 -18.22 -14.45
N GLU A 48 -19.32 -19.18 -13.53
CA GLU A 48 -19.66 -18.91 -12.14
C GLU A 48 -18.45 -18.35 -11.37
N ALA A 49 -18.73 -17.43 -10.47
CA ALA A 49 -17.75 -16.82 -9.58
C ALA A 49 -18.31 -16.80 -8.16
N ARG A 50 -17.43 -16.61 -7.19
CA ARG A 50 -17.78 -16.42 -5.79
C ARG A 50 -16.83 -15.42 -5.18
N ILE A 51 -17.35 -14.44 -4.46
CA ILE A 51 -16.54 -13.47 -3.73
C ILE A 51 -16.57 -13.79 -2.24
N ASP A 52 -15.47 -13.53 -1.54
CA ASP A 52 -15.34 -13.92 -0.14
C ASP A 52 -16.35 -13.23 0.76
N ALA A 53 -16.58 -11.94 0.56
CA ALA A 53 -17.60 -11.20 1.29
C ALA A 53 -18.16 -10.02 0.50
N VAL A 54 -19.42 -9.70 0.74
CA VAL A 54 -20.05 -8.44 0.36
C VAL A 54 -20.40 -7.67 1.64
N LEU A 55 -19.97 -6.42 1.69
CA LEU A 55 -20.17 -5.53 2.84
C LEU A 55 -21.13 -4.41 2.44
N ARG A 56 -22.18 -4.22 3.25
CA ARG A 56 -23.12 -3.10 3.16
C ARG A 56 -23.06 -2.29 4.44
N PRO A 57 -22.85 -0.96 4.39
CA PRO A 57 -22.87 -0.12 5.58
C PRO A 57 -24.17 -0.30 6.37
N ARG A 58 -24.06 -0.42 7.70
CA ARG A 58 -25.23 -0.41 8.59
C ARG A 58 -25.91 0.96 8.59
N ASP A 59 -25.10 2.01 8.49
CA ASP A 59 -25.54 3.38 8.25
C ASP A 59 -25.16 3.82 6.82
N PRO A 60 -26.12 3.93 5.90
CA PRO A 60 -25.88 4.38 4.53
C PRO A 60 -25.72 5.91 4.43
N GLU A 61 -25.97 6.68 5.50
CA GLU A 61 -25.82 8.14 5.47
C GLU A 61 -24.37 8.54 5.15
N GLY A 62 -24.21 9.56 4.30
CA GLY A 62 -22.91 10.06 3.88
C GLY A 62 -22.24 9.29 2.73
N TRP A 63 -22.78 8.12 2.34
CA TRP A 63 -22.32 7.41 1.13
C TRP A 63 -22.92 8.05 -0.13
N HIS A 64 -22.15 8.02 -1.23
CA HIS A 64 -22.58 8.59 -2.50
C HIS A 64 -23.65 7.73 -3.21
N ASP A 65 -23.58 6.41 -3.04
CA ASP A 65 -24.53 5.48 -3.66
C ASP A 65 -25.80 5.35 -2.82
N LYS A 66 -26.96 5.19 -3.48
CA LYS A 66 -28.24 4.97 -2.80
C LYS A 66 -28.28 3.67 -2.01
N GLU A 67 -27.60 2.65 -2.52
CA GLU A 67 -27.48 1.32 -1.94
C GLU A 67 -25.98 0.94 -1.92
N PRO A 68 -25.21 1.50 -0.98
CA PRO A 68 -23.77 1.30 -0.94
C PRO A 68 -23.47 -0.16 -0.58
N ALA A 69 -22.71 -0.82 -1.45
CA ALA A 69 -22.19 -2.16 -1.21
C ALA A 69 -20.87 -2.33 -1.96
N PHE A 70 -19.99 -3.17 -1.43
CA PHE A 70 -18.72 -3.50 -2.08
C PHE A 70 -18.31 -4.93 -1.76
N GLY A 71 -17.57 -5.53 -2.68
CA GLY A 71 -16.98 -6.84 -2.51
C GLY A 71 -15.63 -6.74 -1.82
N VAL A 72 -15.29 -7.73 -1.00
CA VAL A 72 -13.96 -7.90 -0.42
C VAL A 72 -13.43 -9.25 -0.86
N GLU A 73 -12.19 -9.23 -1.36
CA GLU A 73 -11.43 -10.42 -1.72
C GLU A 73 -10.22 -10.52 -0.79
N PHE A 74 -10.12 -11.61 -0.05
CA PHE A 74 -9.01 -11.82 0.86
C PHE A 74 -7.86 -12.52 0.15
N LYS A 75 -6.62 -12.20 0.54
CA LYS A 75 -5.42 -12.89 0.04
C LYS A 75 -4.42 -13.11 1.15
N SER A 76 -3.77 -14.28 1.14
CA SER A 76 -2.69 -14.58 2.08
C SER A 76 -1.38 -13.92 1.65
N LEU A 77 -0.77 -13.14 2.55
CA LEU A 77 0.56 -12.53 2.38
C LEU A 77 1.72 -13.52 2.57
N ALA A 78 1.53 -14.80 2.25
CA ALA A 78 2.56 -15.82 2.44
C ALA A 78 3.93 -15.32 1.94
N PRO A 79 5.03 -15.48 2.71
CA PRO A 79 6.35 -14.90 2.40
C PRO A 79 6.88 -15.24 1.00
N ASN A 80 6.43 -16.39 0.47
CA ASN A 80 6.86 -16.92 -0.83
C ASN A 80 5.93 -16.53 -1.99
N SER A 81 4.95 -15.65 -1.77
CA SER A 81 4.10 -15.12 -2.85
C SER A 81 4.96 -14.34 -3.85
N GLY A 82 5.13 -14.89 -5.05
CA GLY A 82 5.92 -14.26 -6.09
C GLY A 82 5.20 -13.06 -6.69
N THR A 83 5.92 -12.23 -7.46
CA THR A 83 5.32 -11.10 -8.18
C THR A 83 4.17 -11.55 -9.10
N GLY A 84 4.29 -12.73 -9.72
CA GLY A 84 3.25 -13.32 -10.56
C GLY A 84 1.94 -13.59 -9.82
N ASP A 85 2.00 -14.12 -8.59
CA ASP A 85 0.81 -14.40 -7.79
C ASP A 85 0.04 -13.12 -7.47
N ARG A 86 0.76 -12.05 -7.17
CA ARG A 86 0.19 -10.73 -6.84
C ARG A 86 -0.47 -10.07 -8.05
N TYR A 87 0.11 -10.20 -9.24
CA TYR A 87 -0.56 -9.81 -10.47
C TYR A 87 -1.82 -10.65 -10.71
N GLY A 88 -1.79 -11.94 -10.38
CA GLY A 88 -2.97 -12.81 -10.39
C GLY A 88 -4.09 -12.29 -9.49
N TRP A 89 -3.77 -11.83 -8.28
CA TRP A 89 -4.77 -11.25 -7.36
C TRP A 89 -5.40 -9.97 -7.92
N VAL A 90 -4.58 -9.09 -8.50
CA VAL A 90 -5.06 -7.88 -9.18
C VAL A 90 -5.99 -8.25 -10.35
N ALA A 91 -5.57 -9.19 -11.19
CA ALA A 91 -6.36 -9.63 -12.33
C ALA A 91 -7.71 -10.23 -11.90
N GLN A 92 -7.71 -11.03 -10.84
CA GLN A 92 -8.92 -11.60 -10.26
C GLN A 92 -9.86 -10.50 -9.74
N ALA A 93 -9.35 -9.53 -8.98
CA ALA A 93 -10.14 -8.43 -8.46
C ALA A 93 -10.75 -7.58 -9.58
N VAL A 94 -9.98 -7.27 -10.63
CA VAL A 94 -10.49 -6.58 -11.82
C VAL A 94 -11.58 -7.42 -12.48
N GLY A 95 -11.37 -8.72 -12.67
CA GLY A 95 -12.40 -9.63 -13.20
C GLY A 95 -13.71 -9.57 -12.40
N TYR A 96 -13.61 -9.58 -11.07
CA TYR A 96 -14.75 -9.52 -10.16
C TYR A 96 -15.56 -8.21 -10.24
N THR A 97 -14.95 -7.10 -10.64
CA THR A 97 -15.71 -5.84 -10.90
C THR A 97 -16.67 -5.95 -12.09
N HIS A 98 -16.45 -6.93 -12.97
CA HIS A 98 -17.29 -7.20 -14.13
C HIS A 98 -18.36 -8.29 -13.88
N CYS A 99 -18.31 -8.97 -12.73
CA CYS A 99 -19.29 -9.98 -12.35
C CYS A 99 -20.64 -9.36 -11.97
N GLN A 100 -21.71 -10.09 -12.27
CA GLN A 100 -23.03 -9.84 -11.69
C GLN A 100 -23.17 -10.66 -10.41
N TRP A 101 -23.17 -9.99 -9.27
CA TRP A 101 -23.31 -10.59 -7.94
C TRP A 101 -24.78 -10.70 -7.55
N GLN A 102 -25.18 -11.86 -7.04
CA GLN A 102 -26.57 -12.14 -6.69
C GLN A 102 -27.07 -11.15 -5.63
N GLY A 103 -28.13 -10.39 -5.95
CA GLY A 103 -28.70 -9.39 -5.03
C GLY A 103 -27.99 -8.03 -5.02
N TYR A 104 -26.83 -7.90 -5.68
CA TYR A 104 -26.00 -6.70 -5.61
C TYR A 104 -25.64 -6.07 -6.97
N GLY A 105 -25.76 -6.82 -8.07
CA GLY A 105 -25.32 -6.38 -9.39
C GLY A 105 -23.79 -6.29 -9.45
N ARG A 106 -23.25 -5.22 -10.04
CA ARG A 106 -21.78 -5.02 -10.09
C ARG A 106 -21.29 -4.28 -8.85
N LEU A 107 -20.15 -4.73 -8.33
CA LEU A 107 -19.54 -4.18 -7.12
C LEU A 107 -18.13 -3.65 -7.42
N GLY A 108 -17.74 -2.60 -6.70
CA GLY A 108 -16.32 -2.30 -6.52
C GLY A 108 -15.69 -3.38 -5.62
N ILE A 109 -14.45 -3.76 -5.91
CA ILE A 109 -13.78 -4.88 -5.24
C ILE A 109 -12.60 -4.36 -4.44
N PHE A 110 -12.55 -4.69 -3.15
CA PHE A 110 -11.48 -4.27 -2.25
C PHE A 110 -10.62 -5.47 -1.88
N LEU A 111 -9.34 -5.40 -2.19
CA LEU A 111 -8.38 -6.44 -1.81
C LEU A 111 -7.95 -6.25 -0.36
N CYS A 112 -7.96 -7.36 0.40
CA CYS A 112 -7.53 -7.40 1.79
C CYS A 112 -6.49 -8.51 2.03
N PRO A 113 -5.22 -8.18 2.27
CA PRO A 113 -4.64 -6.84 2.23
C PRO A 113 -4.42 -6.36 0.78
N SER A 114 -4.02 -5.10 0.64
CA SER A 114 -3.68 -4.52 -0.67
C SER A 114 -2.61 -5.35 -1.38
N PRO A 115 -2.70 -5.58 -2.70
CA PRO A 115 -1.62 -6.22 -3.46
C PRO A 115 -0.42 -5.28 -3.65
N LEU A 116 -0.50 -4.02 -3.22
CA LEU A 116 0.58 -3.04 -3.33
C LEU A 116 1.43 -2.94 -2.06
N THR A 117 1.03 -3.60 -0.97
CA THR A 117 1.81 -3.53 0.27
C THR A 117 3.19 -4.15 0.18
N TRP A 118 3.46 -5.03 -0.77
CA TRP A 118 4.83 -5.51 -0.99
C TRP A 118 5.77 -4.43 -1.55
N LEU A 119 5.28 -3.53 -2.41
CA LEU A 119 6.07 -2.37 -2.87
C LEU A 119 6.40 -1.46 -1.68
N LEU A 120 5.40 -1.27 -0.80
CA LEU A 120 5.54 -0.42 0.38
C LEU A 120 6.44 -1.06 1.47
N SER A 121 6.34 -2.36 1.71
CA SER A 121 7.16 -3.07 2.70
C SER A 121 8.59 -3.30 2.24
N ARG A 122 8.81 -3.63 0.96
CA ARG A 122 10.15 -3.82 0.39
C ARG A 122 10.99 -2.54 0.51
N ALA A 123 10.37 -1.38 0.31
CA ALA A 123 11.03 -0.09 0.50
C ALA A 123 11.52 0.14 1.95
N ASP A 124 10.73 -0.28 2.96
CA ASP A 124 11.09 -0.16 4.38
C ASP A 124 12.06 -1.27 4.85
N GLU A 125 11.95 -2.49 4.30
CA GLU A 125 12.84 -3.63 4.59
C GLU A 125 14.24 -3.41 4.04
N VAL A 126 14.37 -2.92 2.79
CA VAL A 126 15.66 -2.55 2.20
C VAL A 126 16.34 -1.44 3.00
N ALA A 127 15.58 -0.42 3.43
CA ALA A 127 16.08 0.65 4.28
C ALA A 127 16.57 0.13 5.64
N THR A 128 15.84 -0.81 6.26
CA THR A 128 16.18 -1.41 7.55
C THR A 128 17.37 -2.36 7.47
N ALA A 129 17.44 -3.20 6.42
CA ALA A 129 18.53 -4.15 6.21
C ALA A 129 19.88 -3.43 6.02
N ARG A 130 19.89 -2.27 5.34
CA ARG A 130 21.09 -1.47 5.14
C ARG A 130 21.49 -0.66 6.38
N GLN A 131 20.54 -0.18 7.20
CA GLN A 131 20.87 0.37 8.52
C GLN A 131 21.61 -0.63 9.41
N ARG A 132 21.28 -1.93 9.29
CA ARG A 132 21.97 -3.01 10.02
C ARG A 132 23.36 -3.33 9.46
N GLN A 133 23.64 -3.02 8.19
CA GLN A 133 24.98 -3.18 7.59
C GLN A 133 25.93 -2.03 7.93
N ILE A 134 25.41 -0.86 8.33
CA ILE A 134 26.22 0.24 8.86
C ILE A 134 26.62 -0.10 10.30
N SER A 135 27.83 -0.59 10.49
CA SER A 135 28.40 -0.83 11.82
C SER A 135 28.48 0.51 12.59
N PRO A 136 27.75 0.68 13.72
CA PRO A 136 27.77 1.93 14.48
C PRO A 136 29.17 2.32 14.94
N GLU A 137 29.99 1.33 15.28
CA GLU A 137 31.38 1.53 15.67
C GLU A 137 32.25 2.02 14.49
N THR A 138 32.01 1.50 13.29
CA THR A 138 32.75 1.94 12.10
C THR A 138 32.30 3.34 11.67
N LEU A 139 31.01 3.66 11.77
CA LEU A 139 30.49 4.99 11.48
C LEU A 139 31.04 6.04 12.47
N GLU A 140 31.12 5.70 13.75
CA GLU A 140 31.68 6.60 14.77
C GLU A 140 33.18 6.83 14.56
N LYS A 141 33.93 5.81 14.13
CA LYS A 141 35.34 5.96 13.73
C LYS A 141 35.50 6.93 12.55
N GLU A 142 34.59 6.92 11.58
CA GLU A 142 34.61 7.88 10.48
C GLU A 142 34.23 9.30 10.94
N ARG A 143 33.26 9.46 11.85
CA ARG A 143 32.93 10.76 12.45
C ARG A 143 34.11 11.37 13.19
N GLN A 144 34.81 10.57 13.99
CA GLN A 144 36.02 10.99 14.69
C GLN A 144 37.10 11.45 13.71
N ARG A 145 37.34 10.70 12.63
CA ARG A 145 38.28 11.10 11.57
C ARG A 145 37.93 12.42 10.91
N VAL A 146 36.65 12.66 10.58
CA VAL A 146 36.22 13.92 9.96
C VAL A 146 36.39 15.10 10.92
N ARG A 147 36.09 14.91 12.21
CA ARG A 147 36.32 15.92 13.27
C ARG A 147 37.80 16.24 13.43
N GLU A 148 38.66 15.22 13.49
CA GLU A 148 40.11 15.38 13.60
C GLU A 148 40.70 16.07 12.38
N TYR A 149 40.22 15.72 11.18
CA TYR A 149 40.60 16.40 9.95
C TYR A 149 40.23 17.88 10.00
N GLY A 150 39.00 18.23 10.38
CA GLY A 150 38.57 19.62 10.54
C GLY A 150 39.48 20.40 11.50
N ARG A 151 39.72 19.86 12.70
CA ARG A 151 40.61 20.46 13.70
C ARG A 151 42.02 20.70 13.17
N ARG A 152 42.58 19.75 12.43
CA ARG A 152 43.92 19.85 11.84
C ARG A 152 44.07 20.99 10.83
N PHE A 153 42.97 21.40 10.21
CA PHE A 153 42.92 22.51 9.25
C PHE A 153 42.21 23.76 9.81
N GLY A 154 42.03 23.84 11.14
CA GLY A 154 41.45 25.00 11.81
C GLY A 154 39.97 25.23 11.51
N LYS A 155 39.22 24.20 11.11
CA LYS A 155 37.77 24.26 10.84
C LYS A 155 37.01 23.42 11.85
N GLU A 156 36.07 24.02 12.57
CA GLU A 156 35.04 23.27 13.28
C GLU A 156 33.87 23.01 12.34
N TYR A 157 33.73 21.75 11.94
CA TYR A 157 32.58 21.30 11.16
C TYR A 157 31.36 21.12 12.06
N SER A 158 30.18 21.48 11.56
CA SER A 158 28.93 21.18 12.25
C SER A 158 28.72 19.66 12.33
N ASP A 159 28.00 19.19 13.36
CA ASP A 159 27.70 17.76 13.51
C ASP A 159 26.95 17.18 12.31
N ALA A 160 26.05 17.96 11.68
CA ALA A 160 25.36 17.53 10.46
C ALA A 160 26.33 17.29 9.28
N TYR A 161 27.39 18.09 9.15
CA TYR A 161 28.41 17.91 8.12
C TYR A 161 29.29 16.70 8.43
N VAL A 162 29.72 16.56 9.70
CA VAL A 162 30.50 15.41 10.17
C VAL A 162 29.76 14.10 9.91
N ASP A 163 28.47 14.05 10.23
CA ASP A 163 27.62 12.89 10.01
C ASP A 163 27.49 12.54 8.52
N SER A 164 27.25 13.55 7.67
CA SER A 164 27.19 13.36 6.21
C SER A 164 28.50 12.81 5.64
N GLU A 165 29.65 13.37 6.00
CA GLU A 165 30.95 12.94 5.47
C GLU A 165 31.40 11.57 6.02
N ALA A 166 31.09 11.27 7.29
CA ALA A 166 31.36 9.97 7.88
C ALA A 166 30.54 8.86 7.19
N LEU A 167 29.25 9.12 6.94
CA LEU A 167 28.37 8.21 6.22
C LEU A 167 28.88 7.98 4.79
N ARG A 168 29.30 9.04 4.09
CA ARG A 168 29.87 8.96 2.73
C ARG A 168 31.14 8.12 2.68
N THR A 169 32.05 8.34 3.62
CA THR A 169 33.33 7.65 3.67
C THR A 169 33.15 6.17 4.01
N HIS A 170 32.22 5.86 4.92
CA HIS A 170 31.85 4.50 5.25
C HIS A 170 31.28 3.74 4.04
N ARG A 171 30.35 4.34 3.29
CA ARG A 171 29.76 3.74 2.07
C ARG A 171 30.78 3.52 0.95
N ARG A 172 31.68 4.50 0.72
CA ARG A 172 32.81 4.35 -0.22
C ARG A 172 33.71 3.17 0.13
N ARG A 173 33.95 2.93 1.42
CA ARG A 173 34.79 1.82 1.91
C ARG A 173 34.17 0.45 1.70
N LEU A 174 32.84 0.38 1.70
CA LEU A 174 32.11 -0.85 1.36
C LEU A 174 32.16 -1.16 -0.16
N GLY A 175 32.77 -0.29 -0.98
CA GLY A 175 32.84 -0.46 -2.44
C GLY A 175 31.57 -0.05 -3.17
N GLU A 176 30.60 0.54 -2.45
CA GLU A 176 29.29 0.92 -2.95
C GLU A 176 29.31 2.35 -3.51
N LEU A 177 29.95 2.58 -4.65
CA LEU A 177 29.52 3.65 -5.56
C LEU A 177 29.30 2.99 -6.91
N THR A 178 28.23 2.20 -6.98
CA THR A 178 27.76 1.57 -8.20
C THR A 178 27.30 2.65 -9.19
N TYR A 179 27.20 2.31 -10.47
CA TYR A 179 26.60 3.19 -11.49
C TYR A 179 25.23 3.75 -11.05
N GLU A 180 24.46 2.94 -10.32
CA GLU A 180 23.16 3.31 -9.78
C GLU A 180 23.23 4.44 -8.75
N GLU A 181 24.25 4.47 -7.88
CA GLU A 181 24.43 5.57 -6.92
C GLU A 181 24.81 6.88 -7.62
N PHE A 182 25.62 6.80 -8.68
CA PHE A 182 25.97 7.97 -9.49
C PHE A 182 24.72 8.54 -10.17
N THR A 183 23.93 7.69 -10.82
CA THR A 183 22.67 8.08 -11.48
C THR A 183 21.68 8.66 -10.47
N ALA A 184 21.57 8.08 -9.27
CA ALA A 184 20.67 8.61 -8.27
C ALA A 184 21.02 10.01 -7.78
N ARG A 185 22.32 10.30 -7.65
CA ARG A 185 22.77 11.66 -7.33
C ARG A 185 22.60 12.64 -8.47
N ALA A 186 22.79 12.19 -9.72
CA ALA A 186 22.48 13.00 -10.90
C ALA A 186 20.99 13.38 -10.93
N ASP A 187 20.11 12.48 -10.46
CA ASP A 187 18.68 12.70 -10.31
C ASP A 187 18.29 13.46 -9.02
N GLY A 188 19.25 13.88 -8.20
CA GLY A 188 19.04 14.69 -6.99
C GLY A 188 18.74 13.93 -5.69
N TYR A 189 18.86 12.59 -5.70
CA TYR A 189 18.68 11.74 -4.51
C TYR A 189 20.01 11.57 -3.75
N ALA A 190 19.96 11.31 -2.43
CA ALA A 190 21.17 11.11 -1.64
C ALA A 190 21.95 9.84 -2.04
N ASN A 191 21.24 8.81 -2.53
CA ASN A 191 21.77 7.52 -2.98
C ASN A 191 20.76 6.71 -3.83
N ALA A 192 21.21 5.59 -4.41
CA ALA A 192 20.40 4.70 -5.25
C ALA A 192 19.13 4.19 -4.55
N ASP A 193 19.21 3.96 -3.25
CA ASP A 193 18.12 3.35 -2.48
C ASP A 193 17.00 4.34 -2.21
N GLU A 194 17.34 5.59 -1.93
CA GLU A 194 16.35 6.67 -1.82
C GLU A 194 15.61 6.86 -3.15
N ARG A 195 16.34 6.73 -4.27
CA ARG A 195 15.74 6.76 -5.61
C ARG A 195 14.86 5.54 -5.87
N GLU A 196 15.28 4.33 -5.49
CA GLU A 196 14.49 3.10 -5.64
C GLU A 196 13.23 3.16 -4.78
N ARG A 197 13.33 3.61 -3.52
CA ARG A 197 12.19 3.86 -2.63
C ARG A 197 11.22 4.86 -3.23
N GLU A 198 11.70 6.01 -3.69
CA GLU A 198 10.85 7.02 -4.31
C GLU A 198 10.20 6.49 -5.60
N HIS A 199 10.93 5.71 -6.38
CA HIS A 199 10.41 5.03 -7.56
C HIS A 199 9.27 4.06 -7.20
N ASP A 200 9.49 3.17 -6.23
CA ASP A 200 8.49 2.21 -5.77
C ASP A 200 7.25 2.91 -5.19
N LEU A 201 7.42 4.00 -4.45
CA LEU A 201 6.31 4.80 -3.92
C LEU A 201 5.49 5.46 -5.04
N ARG A 202 6.15 5.99 -6.07
CA ARG A 202 5.47 6.56 -7.25
C ARG A 202 4.76 5.47 -8.04
N VAL A 203 5.40 4.32 -8.27
CA VAL A 203 4.78 3.18 -8.95
C VAL A 203 3.55 2.70 -8.17
N ALA A 204 3.64 2.56 -6.85
CA ALA A 204 2.51 2.19 -6.01
C ALA A 204 1.38 3.24 -6.08
N GLU A 205 1.71 4.53 -6.12
CA GLU A 205 0.71 5.60 -6.28
C GLU A 205 0.00 5.52 -7.64
N GLU A 206 0.75 5.39 -8.73
CA GLU A 206 0.19 5.27 -10.09
C GLU A 206 -0.67 4.00 -10.23
N LEU A 207 -0.19 2.86 -9.73
CA LEU A 207 -0.95 1.62 -9.71
C LEU A 207 -2.23 1.77 -8.88
N THR A 208 -2.20 2.45 -7.73
CA THR A 208 -3.41 2.68 -6.94
C THR A 208 -4.44 3.51 -7.71
N HIS A 209 -4.00 4.53 -8.45
CA HIS A 209 -4.90 5.33 -9.27
C HIS A 209 -5.51 4.50 -10.40
N LEU A 210 -4.69 3.72 -11.11
CA LEU A 210 -5.13 2.84 -12.19
C LEU A 210 -6.12 1.78 -11.70
N LEU A 211 -5.83 1.10 -10.59
CA LEU A 211 -6.73 0.13 -9.98
C LEU A 211 -8.06 0.76 -9.58
N GLY A 212 -8.02 1.96 -8.99
CA GLY A 212 -9.25 2.65 -8.62
C GLY A 212 -10.10 3.11 -9.81
N GLN A 213 -9.51 3.39 -10.98
CA GLN A 213 -10.27 3.59 -12.22
C GLN A 213 -10.98 2.31 -12.68
N LEU A 214 -10.37 1.15 -12.41
CA LEU A 214 -10.97 -0.16 -12.63
C LEU A 214 -11.92 -0.60 -11.50
N SER A 215 -12.28 0.30 -10.58
CA SER A 215 -13.14 0.03 -9.42
C SER A 215 -12.58 -1.01 -8.44
N VAL A 216 -11.25 -1.16 -8.43
CA VAL A 216 -10.51 -1.94 -7.43
C VAL A 216 -9.94 -1.00 -6.37
N GLY A 217 -10.18 -1.31 -5.10
CA GLY A 217 -9.67 -0.60 -3.94
C GLY A 217 -8.89 -1.51 -3.00
N GLU A 218 -8.53 -0.95 -1.85
CA GLU A 218 -7.83 -1.66 -0.78
C GLU A 218 -8.55 -1.50 0.55
N LEU A 219 -8.59 -2.59 1.32
CA LEU A 219 -9.07 -2.63 2.70
C LEU A 219 -7.90 -3.00 3.60
N MET A 220 -7.40 -2.04 4.38
CA MET A 220 -6.22 -2.22 5.23
C MET A 220 -6.27 -1.36 6.49
N PRO A 221 -5.52 -1.71 7.55
CA PRO A 221 -5.33 -0.82 8.68
C PRO A 221 -4.29 0.26 8.39
N TYR A 222 -4.51 1.47 8.90
CA TYR A 222 -3.58 2.61 8.84
C TYR A 222 -3.39 3.19 10.24
N GLU A 223 -2.17 3.63 10.53
CA GLU A 223 -1.73 4.03 11.88
C GLU A 223 -2.64 5.02 12.60
N LYS A 224 -3.23 5.98 11.88
CA LYS A 224 -4.01 7.08 12.48
C LYS A 224 -5.53 6.92 12.37
N ILE A 225 -6.01 6.10 11.44
CA ILE A 225 -7.44 6.03 11.08
C ILE A 225 -8.03 4.63 11.25
N GLY A 226 -7.24 3.66 11.72
CA GLY A 226 -7.66 2.28 11.89
C GLY A 226 -7.89 1.60 10.54
N TRP A 227 -8.80 0.63 10.47
CA TRP A 227 -9.20 0.02 9.20
C TRP A 227 -9.82 1.04 8.26
N ALA A 228 -9.41 1.05 7.00
CA ALA A 228 -9.90 1.99 6.01
C ALA A 228 -10.15 1.35 4.66
N LEU A 229 -11.15 1.88 3.96
CA LEU A 229 -11.43 1.62 2.56
C LEU A 229 -10.83 2.75 1.74
N MET A 230 -9.88 2.41 0.88
CA MET A 230 -9.21 3.36 0.00
C MET A 230 -9.43 2.98 -1.46
N ARG A 231 -9.59 3.97 -2.32
CA ARG A 231 -9.65 3.80 -3.79
C ARG A 231 -9.03 5.00 -4.47
N SER A 232 -8.20 4.79 -5.48
CA SER A 232 -7.45 5.85 -6.18
C SER A 232 -6.75 6.80 -5.21
N GLY A 233 -6.10 6.25 -4.18
CA GLY A 233 -5.38 7.04 -3.18
C GLY A 233 -6.23 7.90 -2.26
N THR A 234 -7.56 7.71 -2.27
CA THR A 234 -8.48 8.47 -1.44
C THR A 234 -9.30 7.57 -0.54
N ARG A 235 -9.52 8.03 0.68
CA ARG A 235 -10.35 7.37 1.67
C ARG A 235 -11.83 7.48 1.31
N LEU A 236 -12.52 6.35 1.31
CA LEU A 236 -13.98 6.25 1.25
C LEU A 236 -14.59 6.14 2.64
N TRP A 237 -13.94 5.38 3.52
CA TRP A 237 -14.37 5.15 4.90
C TRP A 237 -13.17 4.79 5.78
N SER A 238 -13.26 5.05 7.08
CA SER A 238 -12.34 4.49 8.07
C SER A 238 -13.01 4.24 9.42
N GLU A 239 -12.40 3.36 10.20
CA GLU A 239 -12.83 2.96 11.53
C GLU A 239 -13.00 4.16 12.48
N HIS A 240 -12.05 5.10 12.47
CA HIS A 240 -12.05 6.25 13.38
C HIS A 240 -12.95 7.40 12.91
N ASP A 241 -12.96 7.68 11.60
CA ASP A 241 -13.61 8.89 11.06
C ASP A 241 -14.90 8.62 10.28
N GLY A 242 -15.31 7.37 10.12
CA GLY A 242 -16.47 6.98 9.33
C GLY A 242 -16.33 7.30 7.84
N THR A 243 -17.45 7.59 7.18
CA THR A 243 -17.55 7.83 5.73
C THR A 243 -16.93 9.17 5.34
N ALA A 244 -16.11 9.19 4.29
CA ALA A 244 -15.50 10.41 3.78
C ALA A 244 -16.44 11.14 2.80
N LYS A 245 -16.39 12.48 2.79
CA LYS A 245 -17.08 13.31 1.79
C LYS A 245 -16.32 13.26 0.46
N VAL A 246 -16.51 12.21 -0.33
CA VAL A 246 -15.90 12.03 -1.65
C VAL A 246 -16.95 11.98 -2.77
N PRO A 247 -16.66 12.53 -3.96
CA PRO A 247 -17.66 12.71 -5.02
C PRO A 247 -17.85 11.49 -5.93
N TYR A 248 -17.47 10.28 -5.50
CA TYR A 248 -17.56 9.08 -6.34
C TYR A 248 -18.18 7.89 -5.60
N GLY A 249 -19.07 7.19 -6.30
CA GLY A 249 -19.74 5.97 -5.82
C GLY A 249 -18.82 4.75 -5.78
N LEU A 250 -19.20 3.75 -4.99
CA LEU A 250 -18.57 2.43 -4.92
C LEU A 250 -18.82 1.61 -6.20
N ARG A 251 -19.98 1.80 -6.84
CA ARG A 251 -20.34 1.03 -8.04
C ARG A 251 -19.49 1.42 -9.25
N PRO A 252 -19.02 0.45 -10.06
CA PRO A 252 -18.31 0.74 -11.31
C PRO A 252 -19.17 1.56 -12.26
N ARG A 253 -18.61 2.63 -12.84
CA ARG A 253 -19.28 3.42 -13.88
C ARG A 253 -19.25 2.67 -15.20
N ILE A 254 -20.41 2.45 -15.82
CA ILE A 254 -20.51 1.87 -17.17
C ILE A 254 -20.94 2.98 -18.12
N GLY A 255 -19.99 3.47 -18.92
CA GLY A 255 -20.26 4.49 -19.94
C GLY A 255 -20.57 5.88 -19.37
N SER A 256 -20.60 6.87 -20.27
CA SER A 256 -21.15 8.19 -19.94
C SER A 256 -22.67 8.09 -19.99
N GLU A 257 -23.31 7.95 -18.83
CA GLU A 257 -24.72 8.32 -18.73
C GLU A 257 -24.82 9.82 -19.03
N ARG A 258 -25.08 10.17 -20.29
CA ARG A 258 -25.62 11.49 -20.62
C ARG A 258 -26.93 11.59 -19.85
N ARG A 259 -26.93 12.37 -18.76
CA ARG A 259 -28.15 12.86 -18.13
C ARG A 259 -28.98 13.49 -19.26
N ARG A 260 -30.04 12.80 -19.69
CA ARG A 260 -31.08 13.47 -20.47
C ARG A 260 -31.76 14.43 -19.48
N HIS A 261 -31.51 15.72 -19.70
CA HIS A 261 -32.30 16.79 -19.10
C HIS A 261 -33.73 16.71 -19.61
#